data_AF-A0A096A927-F1
#
_entry.id   AF-A0A096A927-F1
#
_cell.length_a   1.000
_cell.length_b   1.000
_cell.length_c   1.000
_cell.angle_alpha   90.00
_cell.angle_beta   90.00
_cell.angle_gamma   90.00
#
_symmetry.space_group_name_H-M   'P 1'
#
loop_
_entity.id
_entity.type
_entity.pdbx_description
1 polymer ?
#
loop_
_entity_poly.entity_id
_entity_poly.type
_entity_poly.pdbx_seq_one_letter_code
_entity_poly.pdbx_strand_id
1 'polypeptide(L)'
;MEGKVLKNKSIEAISQRVLYAILGITVLIFAAFYLIGYDTPFVNDASFNAPLLTDGVLFWMYVLVFITIAFMFYSLYQSIRTIKVEGKIINGIPARKITYIVFAGTFVLMILTFLFGSTSSMQINGIVFSDKFWLQVTDMFVNTILLMLSLSVVVVIFGATRYRRSRRMQK
;
A
#
# COMPACT_ATOMS: atom_id res chain seq x y z
N MET A 1 2.81 15.26 32.51
CA MET A 1 3.41 14.52 31.37
C MET A 1 2.95 13.06 31.31
N GLU A 2 2.47 12.48 32.40
CA GLU A 2 2.00 11.08 32.48
C GLU A 2 0.79 10.75 31.59
N GLY A 3 -0.19 11.66 31.45
CA GLY A 3 -1.40 11.39 30.65
C GLY A 3 -1.17 11.16 29.15
N LYS A 4 -0.14 11.79 28.55
CA LYS A 4 0.23 11.54 27.14
C LYS A 4 0.93 10.19 26.97
N VAL A 5 1.74 9.78 27.94
CA VAL A 5 2.47 8.51 27.93
C VAL A 5 1.49 7.33 28.08
N LEU A 6 0.51 7.44 28.97
CA LEU A 6 -0.53 6.43 29.16
C LEU A 6 -1.41 6.26 27.91
N LYS A 7 -1.74 7.37 27.22
CA LYS A 7 -2.52 7.34 25.97
C LYS A 7 -1.76 6.64 24.84
N ASN A 8 -0.48 6.93 24.63
CA ASN A 8 0.31 6.28 23.59
C ASN A 8 0.47 4.78 23.83
N LYS A 9 0.74 4.38 25.08
CA LYS A 9 0.82 2.96 25.48
C LYS A 9 -0.47 2.20 25.19
N SER A 10 -1.63 2.84 25.34
CA SER A 10 -2.95 2.27 25.02
C SER A 10 -3.17 2.13 23.51
N ILE A 11 -2.79 3.13 22.71
CA ILE A 11 -2.92 3.09 21.25
C ILE A 11 -2.02 2.01 20.64
N GLU A 12 -0.77 1.91 21.10
CA GLU A 12 0.19 0.89 20.68
C GLU A 12 -0.34 -0.51 20.99
N ALA A 13 -0.86 -0.73 22.20
CA ALA A 13 -1.43 -2.01 22.60
C ALA A 13 -2.62 -2.42 21.73
N ILE A 14 -3.48 -1.48 21.33
CA ILE A 14 -4.61 -1.75 20.44
C ILE A 14 -4.12 -2.12 19.03
N SER A 15 -3.21 -1.32 18.46
CA SER A 15 -2.66 -1.59 17.12
C SER A 15 -1.94 -2.94 17.08
N GLN A 16 -1.15 -3.24 18.10
CA GLN A 16 -0.42 -4.50 18.22
C GLN A 16 -1.38 -5.70 18.35
N ARG A 17 -2.45 -5.59 19.14
CA ARG A 17 -3.48 -6.64 19.25
C ARG A 17 -4.19 -6.91 17.93
N VAL A 18 -4.58 -5.86 17.21
CA VAL A 18 -5.23 -6.00 15.89
C VAL A 18 -4.28 -6.65 14.89
N LEU A 19 -3.01 -6.23 14.86
CA LEU A 19 -2.00 -6.81 13.98
C LEU A 19 -1.81 -8.30 14.27
N TYR A 20 -1.65 -8.68 15.54
CA TYR A 20 -1.48 -10.10 15.89
C TYR A 20 -2.73 -10.92 15.66
N ALA A 21 -3.92 -10.35 15.82
CA ALA A 21 -5.17 -11.04 15.48
C ALA A 21 -5.25 -11.34 13.98
N ILE A 22 -5.01 -10.34 13.11
CA ILE A 22 -5.00 -10.53 11.66
C ILE A 22 -3.90 -11.50 11.22
N LEU A 23 -2.71 -11.39 11.80
CA LEU A 23 -1.59 -12.28 11.51
C LEU A 23 -1.90 -13.72 11.95
N GLY A 24 -2.43 -13.90 13.16
CA GLY A 24 -2.82 -15.20 13.69
C GLY A 24 -3.87 -15.88 12.82
N ILE A 25 -4.94 -15.16 12.44
CA ILE A 25 -5.97 -15.68 11.53
C ILE A 25 -5.36 -16.04 10.18
N THR A 26 -4.51 -15.17 9.62
CA THR A 26 -3.82 -15.45 8.35
C THR A 26 -2.99 -16.73 8.44
N VAL A 27 -2.16 -16.88 9.47
CA VAL A 27 -1.34 -18.09 9.67
C VAL A 27 -2.22 -19.33 9.80
N LEU A 28 -3.35 -19.27 10.52
CA LEU A 28 -4.27 -20.40 10.65
C LEU A 28 -4.90 -20.80 9.31
N ILE A 29 -5.35 -19.82 8.51
CA ILE A 29 -5.94 -20.08 7.19
C ILE A 29 -4.89 -20.69 6.24
N PHE A 30 -3.66 -20.16 6.23
CA PHE A 30 -2.57 -20.72 5.43
C PHE A 30 -2.16 -22.12 5.92
N ALA A 31 -2.10 -22.35 7.23
CA ALA A 31 -1.81 -23.68 7.77
C ALA A 31 -2.89 -24.68 7.36
N ALA A 32 -4.17 -24.31 7.45
CA ALA A 32 -5.27 -25.14 6.98
C ALA A 32 -5.13 -25.43 5.48
N PHE A 33 -4.82 -24.42 4.67
CA PHE A 33 -4.60 -24.57 3.22
C PHE A 33 -3.50 -25.57 2.86
N TYR A 34 -2.38 -25.57 3.59
CA TYR A 34 -1.28 -26.53 3.36
C TYR A 34 -1.56 -27.92 3.93
N LEU A 35 -2.36 -28.03 4.99
CA LEU A 35 -2.60 -29.31 5.67
C LEU A 35 -3.82 -30.07 5.13
N ILE A 36 -4.79 -29.37 4.53
CA ILE A 36 -6.07 -29.95 4.12
C ILE A 36 -6.18 -29.96 2.60
N GLY A 37 -6.06 -31.16 2.02
CA GLY A 37 -6.30 -31.37 0.59
C GLY A 37 -5.32 -30.62 -0.29
N TYR A 38 -4.04 -30.56 0.08
CA TYR A 38 -2.99 -29.91 -0.70
C TYR A 38 -2.70 -30.65 -2.02
N ASP A 39 -2.74 -31.99 -2.01
CA ASP A 39 -2.41 -32.83 -3.17
C ASP A 39 -3.58 -33.02 -4.15
N THR A 40 -4.63 -32.20 -4.09
CA THR A 40 -5.74 -32.30 -5.04
C THR A 40 -5.32 -31.76 -6.41
N PRO A 41 -5.40 -32.57 -7.48
CA PRO A 41 -4.96 -32.17 -8.82
C PRO A 41 -5.90 -31.12 -9.41
N PHE A 42 -5.34 -30.17 -10.16
CA PHE A 42 -6.09 -29.13 -10.84
C PHE A 42 -6.84 -29.71 -12.06
N VAL A 43 -8.09 -29.27 -12.25
CA VAL A 43 -9.01 -29.83 -13.26
C VAL A 43 -8.50 -29.66 -14.69
N ASN A 44 -7.80 -28.56 -14.99
CA ASN A 44 -7.34 -28.27 -16.34
C ASN A 44 -5.91 -28.80 -16.62
N ASP A 45 -5.15 -29.11 -15.56
CA ASP A 45 -3.79 -29.64 -15.68
C ASP A 45 -3.39 -30.36 -14.38
N ALA A 46 -3.39 -31.69 -14.41
CA ALA A 46 -3.07 -32.52 -13.26
C ALA A 46 -1.59 -32.44 -12.82
N SER A 47 -0.73 -31.73 -13.57
CA SER A 47 0.63 -31.41 -13.13
C SER A 47 0.68 -30.33 -12.04
N PHE A 48 -0.41 -29.59 -11.86
CA PHE A 48 -0.55 -28.58 -10.81
C PHE A 48 -1.52 -29.05 -9.73
N ASN A 49 -1.19 -28.75 -8.49
CA ASN A 49 -2.10 -28.93 -7.37
C ASN A 49 -2.99 -27.69 -7.22
N ALA A 50 -4.29 -27.90 -7.03
CA ALA A 50 -5.23 -26.86 -6.63
C ALA A 50 -5.85 -27.27 -5.29
N PRO A 51 -5.22 -26.87 -4.17
CA PRO A 51 -5.67 -27.29 -2.85
C PRO A 51 -7.13 -26.94 -2.58
N LEU A 52 -7.85 -27.79 -1.86
CA LEU A 52 -9.29 -27.61 -1.58
C LEU A 52 -9.63 -26.25 -0.96
N LEU A 53 -8.74 -25.69 -0.16
CA LEU A 53 -8.94 -24.42 0.54
C LEU A 53 -8.45 -23.19 -0.24
N THR A 54 -8.11 -23.34 -1.53
CA THR A 54 -7.71 -22.21 -2.39
C THR A 54 -8.76 -21.10 -2.36
N ASP A 55 -10.04 -21.46 -2.49
CA ASP A 55 -11.15 -20.50 -2.43
C ASP A 55 -11.25 -19.81 -1.06
N GLY A 56 -10.93 -20.52 0.02
CA GLY A 56 -10.90 -19.97 1.38
C GLY A 56 -9.79 -18.92 1.55
N VAL A 57 -8.61 -19.18 1.00
CA VAL A 57 -7.49 -18.21 0.99
C VAL A 57 -7.85 -16.99 0.13
N LEU A 58 -8.44 -17.21 -1.05
CA LEU A 58 -8.92 -16.12 -1.92
C LEU A 58 -9.99 -15.27 -1.22
N PHE A 59 -10.95 -15.91 -0.55
CA PHE A 59 -11.96 -15.20 0.24
C PHE A 59 -11.32 -14.33 1.32
N TRP A 60 -10.36 -14.87 2.08
CA TRP A 60 -9.66 -14.11 3.11
C TRP A 60 -8.89 -12.92 2.53
N MET A 61 -8.22 -13.09 1.39
CA MET A 61 -7.57 -12.01 0.65
C MET A 61 -8.57 -10.90 0.29
N TYR A 62 -9.74 -11.25 -0.28
CA TYR A 62 -10.76 -10.26 -0.62
C TYR A 62 -11.28 -9.50 0.61
N VAL A 63 -11.47 -10.18 1.74
CA VAL A 63 -11.87 -9.54 3.00
C VAL A 63 -10.82 -8.50 3.44
N LEU A 64 -9.53 -8.86 3.43
CA LEU A 64 -8.45 -7.93 3.80
C LEU A 64 -8.36 -6.73 2.86
N VAL A 65 -8.50 -6.95 1.55
CA VAL A 65 -8.52 -5.88 0.55
C VAL A 65 -9.70 -4.95 0.79
N PHE A 66 -10.90 -5.49 1.02
CA PHE A 66 -12.10 -4.70 1.30
C PHE A 66 -11.94 -3.84 2.56
N ILE A 67 -11.45 -4.44 3.65
CA ILE A 67 -11.15 -3.72 4.90
C ILE A 67 -10.14 -2.60 4.66
N THR A 68 -9.08 -2.86 3.90
CA THR A 68 -8.04 -1.86 3.58
C THR A 68 -8.63 -0.70 2.78
N ILE A 69 -9.45 -0.97 1.78
CA ILE A 69 -10.14 0.06 0.99
C ILE A 69 -11.06 0.90 1.89
N ALA A 70 -11.83 0.28 2.78
CA ALA A 70 -12.69 0.99 3.72
C ALA A 70 -11.89 1.91 4.66
N PHE A 71 -10.77 1.42 5.21
CA PHE A 71 -9.86 2.24 6.03
C PHE A 71 -9.20 3.37 5.24
N MET A 72 -8.84 3.14 3.98
CA MET A 72 -8.29 4.16 3.10
C MET A 72 -9.29 5.32 2.93
N PHE A 73 -10.55 5.03 2.62
CA PHE A 73 -11.58 6.07 2.52
C PHE A 73 -11.85 6.77 3.85
N TYR A 74 -11.91 6.02 4.95
CA TYR A 74 -12.07 6.59 6.28
C TYR A 74 -10.93 7.55 6.64
N SER A 75 -9.68 7.14 6.35
CA SER A 75 -8.48 7.94 6.57
C SER A 75 -8.49 9.21 5.72
N LEU A 76 -8.86 9.11 4.44
CA LEU A 76 -8.97 10.25 3.54
C LEU A 76 -10.04 11.24 4.04
N TYR A 77 -11.23 10.73 4.39
CA TYR A 77 -12.31 11.54 4.95
C TYR A 77 -11.87 12.28 6.22
N GLN A 78 -11.24 11.55 7.15
CA GLN A 78 -10.76 12.12 8.39
C GLN A 78 -9.67 13.17 8.14
N SER A 79 -8.71 12.87 7.24
CA SER A 79 -7.63 13.78 6.85
C SER A 79 -8.19 15.11 6.33
N ILE A 80 -9.14 15.07 5.39
CA ILE A 80 -9.80 16.26 4.84
C ILE A 80 -10.52 17.03 5.95
N ARG A 81 -11.22 16.35 6.86
CA ARG A 81 -11.93 16.98 7.97
C ARG A 81 -10.98 17.69 8.93
N THR A 82 -9.86 17.07 9.30
CA THR A 82 -8.86 17.69 10.18
C THR A 82 -8.14 18.87 9.54
N ILE A 83 -7.89 18.84 8.22
CA ILE A 83 -7.23 19.93 7.48
C ILE A 83 -8.08 21.22 7.45
N LYS A 84 -9.42 21.11 7.52
CA LYS A 84 -10.32 22.27 7.54
C LYS A 84 -10.33 23.01 8.88
N VAL A 85 -10.02 22.32 9.98
CA VAL A 85 -10.19 22.85 11.34
C VAL A 85 -9.00 23.68 11.81
N GLU A 86 -7.79 23.41 11.30
CA GLU A 86 -6.60 24.17 11.70
C GLU A 86 -5.92 24.80 10.48
N GLY A 87 -5.98 26.12 10.36
CA GLY A 87 -5.16 26.91 9.43
C GLY A 87 -3.67 26.89 9.80
N LYS A 88 -3.10 25.69 9.98
CA LYS A 88 -1.92 25.49 10.82
C LYS A 88 -0.64 25.54 9.99
N ILE A 89 -0.08 26.73 9.93
CA ILE A 89 1.37 26.86 9.89
C ILE A 89 1.86 26.24 11.21
N ILE A 90 2.39 25.01 11.16
CA ILE A 90 2.95 24.34 12.33
C ILE A 90 4.43 24.65 12.32
N ASN A 91 4.92 25.37 13.34
CA ASN A 91 6.35 25.65 13.49
C ASN A 91 6.96 26.41 12.29
N GLY A 92 6.23 27.38 11.73
CA GLY A 92 6.65 28.16 10.55
C GLY A 92 6.52 27.44 9.21
N ILE A 93 6.15 26.16 9.19
CA ILE A 93 6.02 25.35 7.98
C ILE A 93 4.54 25.28 7.56
N PRO A 94 4.18 25.63 6.31
CA PRO A 94 2.81 25.55 5.82
C PRO A 94 2.45 24.09 5.50
N ALA A 95 2.29 23.26 6.54
CA ALA A 95 2.04 21.82 6.44
C ALA A 95 0.90 21.48 5.46
N ARG A 96 -0.19 22.27 5.49
CA ARG A 96 -1.33 22.12 4.57
C ARG A 96 -0.95 22.19 3.09
N LYS A 97 -0.07 23.12 2.71
CA LYS A 97 0.36 23.27 1.31
C LYS A 97 1.17 22.06 0.86
N ILE A 98 2.07 21.58 1.73
CA ILE A 98 2.89 20.40 1.45
C ILE A 98 2.00 19.17 1.26
N THR A 99 1.09 18.90 2.20
CA THR A 99 0.19 17.75 2.09
C THR A 99 -0.64 17.79 0.82
N TYR A 100 -1.20 18.96 0.46
CA TYR A 100 -1.98 19.11 -0.76
C TYR A 100 -1.14 18.87 -2.02
N ILE A 101 0.06 19.45 -2.08
CA ILE A 101 0.98 19.29 -3.24
C ILE A 101 1.41 17.83 -3.37
N VAL A 102 1.73 17.14 -2.28
CA VAL A 102 2.14 15.72 -2.31
C VAL A 102 0.98 14.85 -2.77
N PHE A 103 -0.22 15.06 -2.22
CA PHE A 103 -1.40 14.29 -2.61
C PHE A 103 -1.78 14.54 -4.07
N ALA A 104 -1.89 15.80 -4.47
CA ALA A 104 -2.21 16.18 -5.84
C ALA A 104 -1.13 15.71 -6.83
N GLY A 105 0.15 15.85 -6.47
CA GLY A 105 1.27 15.38 -7.29
C GLY A 105 1.25 13.87 -7.49
N THR A 106 0.99 13.11 -6.43
CA THR A 106 0.84 11.65 -6.53
C THR A 106 -0.34 11.27 -7.42
N PHE A 107 -1.48 11.94 -7.25
CA PHE A 107 -2.68 11.68 -8.05
C PHE A 107 -2.47 12.02 -9.53
N VAL A 108 -1.81 13.14 -9.84
CA VAL A 108 -1.44 13.52 -11.21
C VAL A 108 -0.48 12.50 -11.82
N LEU A 109 0.53 12.03 -11.08
CA LEU A 109 1.45 11.00 -11.54
C LEU A 109 0.72 9.67 -11.86
N MET A 110 -0.24 9.28 -11.03
CA MET A 110 -1.09 8.11 -11.31
C MET A 110 -1.90 8.30 -12.60
N ILE A 111 -2.53 9.46 -12.79
CA ILE A 111 -3.25 9.73 -14.05
C ILE A 111 -2.31 9.66 -15.26
N LEU A 112 -1.12 10.25 -15.17
CA LEU A 112 -0.15 10.23 -16.26
C LEU A 112 0.31 8.80 -16.57
N THR A 113 0.72 8.04 -15.56
CA THR A 113 1.15 6.65 -15.76
C THR A 113 0.02 5.74 -16.23
N PHE A 114 -1.24 6.05 -15.91
CA PHE A 114 -2.40 5.37 -16.47
C PHE A 114 -2.54 5.66 -17.96
N LEU A 115 -2.51 6.94 -18.35
CA LEU A 115 -2.63 7.35 -19.76
C LEU A 115 -1.50 6.78 -20.63
N PHE A 116 -0.30 6.62 -20.07
CA PHE A 116 0.84 5.98 -20.73
C PHE A 116 0.95 4.46 -20.47
N GLY A 117 0.00 3.88 -19.73
CA GLY A 117 0.00 2.47 -19.38
C GLY A 117 -0.26 1.56 -20.57
N SER A 118 0.43 0.43 -20.61
CA SER A 118 0.32 -0.57 -21.66
C SER A 118 -1.05 -1.28 -21.63
N THR A 119 -1.56 -1.59 -22.82
CA THR A 119 -2.78 -2.41 -23.02
C THR A 119 -2.46 -3.73 -23.72
N SER A 120 -1.18 -4.10 -23.82
CA SER A 120 -0.75 -5.35 -24.41
C SER A 120 -1.27 -6.53 -23.61
N SER A 121 -1.93 -7.47 -24.27
CA SER A 121 -2.40 -8.70 -23.65
C SER A 121 -1.24 -9.50 -23.08
N MET A 122 -1.43 -10.11 -21.91
CA MET A 122 -0.41 -10.91 -21.23
C MET A 122 -0.85 -12.36 -21.17
N GLN A 123 0.06 -13.28 -21.48
CA GLN A 123 -0.19 -14.71 -21.33
C GLN A 123 0.50 -15.21 -20.05
N ILE A 124 -0.27 -15.75 -19.11
CA ILE A 124 0.25 -16.31 -17.86
C ILE A 124 -0.27 -17.73 -17.76
N ASN A 125 0.64 -18.70 -17.68
CA ASN A 125 0.33 -20.13 -17.58
C ASN A 125 -0.69 -20.61 -18.64
N GLY A 126 -0.57 -20.12 -19.88
CA GLY A 126 -1.46 -20.49 -21.00
C GLY A 126 -2.77 -19.71 -21.09
N ILE A 127 -3.13 -18.92 -20.07
CA ILE A 127 -4.34 -18.08 -20.06
C ILE A 127 -3.96 -16.68 -20.57
N VAL A 128 -4.72 -16.19 -21.56
CA VAL A 128 -4.54 -14.84 -22.12
C VAL A 128 -5.42 -13.85 -21.38
N PHE A 129 -4.79 -12.89 -20.71
CA PHE A 129 -5.43 -11.73 -20.12
C PHE A 129 -5.45 -10.60 -21.14
N SER A 130 -6.64 -10.23 -21.59
CA SER A 130 -6.86 -9.21 -22.63
C SER A 130 -7.71 -8.02 -22.16
N ASP A 131 -8.10 -8.00 -20.89
CA ASP A 131 -8.86 -6.89 -20.31
C ASP A 131 -7.95 -5.66 -20.20
N LYS A 132 -8.14 -4.75 -21.16
CA LYS A 132 -7.32 -3.54 -21.31
C LYS A 132 -7.38 -2.66 -20.07
N PHE A 133 -8.54 -2.58 -19.41
CA PHE A 133 -8.68 -1.71 -18.23
C PHE A 133 -7.82 -2.24 -17.08
N TRP A 134 -7.94 -3.52 -16.74
CA TRP A 134 -7.17 -4.10 -15.64
C TRP A 134 -5.67 -4.19 -15.94
N LEU A 135 -5.30 -4.43 -17.19
CA LEU A 135 -3.90 -4.38 -17.62
C LEU A 135 -3.31 -2.98 -17.42
N GLN A 136 -4.03 -1.95 -17.86
CA GLN A 136 -3.60 -0.56 -17.76
C GLN A 136 -3.58 -0.05 -16.30
N VAL A 137 -4.56 -0.44 -15.48
CA VAL A 137 -4.58 -0.13 -14.04
C VAL A 137 -3.37 -0.76 -13.34
N THR A 138 -3.05 -2.01 -13.66
CA THR A 138 -1.90 -2.70 -13.06
C THR A 138 -0.60 -2.01 -13.45
N ASP A 139 -0.44 -1.69 -14.74
CA ASP A 139 0.75 -1.01 -15.25
C ASP A 139 0.93 0.41 -14.66
N MET A 140 -0.17 1.15 -14.49
CA MET A 140 -0.19 2.45 -13.80
C MET A 140 0.43 2.35 -12.40
N PHE A 141 0.00 1.39 -11.59
CA PHE A 141 0.50 1.22 -10.21
C PHE A 141 1.98 0.84 -10.19
N VAL A 142 2.40 -0.10 -11.05
CA VAL A 142 3.80 -0.52 -11.15
C VAL A 142 4.70 0.66 -11.54
N ASN A 143 4.35 1.37 -12.60
CA ASN A 143 5.13 2.51 -13.08
C ASN A 143 5.14 3.67 -12.07
N THR A 144 4.02 3.97 -11.42
CA THR A 144 3.96 5.00 -10.37
C THR A 144 4.91 4.67 -9.21
N ILE A 145 4.88 3.43 -8.71
CA ILE A 145 5.71 3.02 -7.57
C ILE A 145 7.20 3.08 -7.95
N LEU A 146 7.58 2.60 -9.13
CA LEU A 146 8.96 2.66 -9.63
C LEU A 146 9.45 4.11 -9.77
N LEU A 147 8.63 5.00 -10.33
CA LEU A 147 8.95 6.42 -10.44
C LEU A 147 9.07 7.08 -9.06
N MET A 148 8.17 6.81 -8.12
CA MET A 148 8.25 7.39 -6.78
C MET A 148 9.46 6.87 -5.99
N LEU A 149 9.79 5.58 -6.12
CA LEU A 149 10.97 4.99 -5.50
C LEU A 149 12.26 5.61 -6.04
N SER A 150 12.40 5.71 -7.36
CA SER A 150 13.57 6.33 -8.00
C SER A 150 13.72 7.81 -7.61
N LEU A 151 12.63 8.58 -7.65
CA LEU A 151 12.61 9.97 -7.19
C LEU A 151 13.00 10.10 -5.71
N SER A 152 12.52 9.21 -4.85
CA SER A 152 12.88 9.17 -3.44
C SER A 152 14.39 8.99 -3.24
N VAL A 153 15.00 8.03 -3.95
CA VAL A 153 16.46 7.81 -3.90
C VAL A 153 17.23 9.06 -4.33
N VAL A 154 16.84 9.70 -5.43
CA VAL A 154 17.49 10.92 -5.94
C VAL A 154 17.40 12.06 -4.91
N VAL A 155 16.21 12.27 -4.32
CA VAL A 155 15.98 13.32 -3.32
C VAL A 155 16.81 13.08 -2.06
N VAL A 156 16.93 11.83 -1.60
CA VAL A 156 17.73 11.47 -0.42
C VAL A 156 19.22 11.75 -0.66
N ILE A 157 19.76 11.36 -1.83
CA ILE A 157 21.17 11.61 -2.19
C ILE A 157 21.46 13.11 -2.25
N PHE A 158 20.58 13.88 -2.91
CA PHE A 158 20.71 15.33 -3.01
C PHE A 158 20.63 16.00 -1.62
N GLY A 159 19.66 15.59 -0.80
CA GLY A 159 19.48 16.09 0.56
C GLY A 159 20.69 15.83 1.45
N ALA A 160 21.24 14.61 1.43
CA ALA A 160 22.44 14.24 2.18
C ALA A 160 23.66 15.06 1.75
N THR A 161 23.82 15.28 0.44
CA THR A 161 24.92 16.07 -0.12
C THR A 161 24.83 17.54 0.31
N ARG A 162 23.64 18.15 0.21
CA ARG A 162 23.40 19.54 0.62
C ARG A 162 23.57 19.73 2.13
N TYR A 163 23.07 18.79 2.93
CA TYR A 163 23.21 18.84 4.39
C TYR A 163 24.67 18.82 4.83
N ARG A 164 25.48 17.94 4.22
CA ARG A 164 26.93 17.86 4.46
C ARG A 164 27.66 19.14 4.06
N ARG A 165 27.27 19.77 2.94
CA ARG A 165 27.86 21.06 2.50
C ARG A 165 27.53 22.20 3.46
N SER A 166 26.28 22.28 3.94
CA SER A 166 25.85 23.34 4.86
C SER A 166 26.59 23.30 6.20
N ARG A 167 26.90 22.11 6.74
CA ARG A 167 27.66 21.97 7.99
C ARG A 167 29.14 22.34 7.85
N ARG A 168 29.72 22.29 6.65
CA ARG A 168 31.12 22.70 6.42
C ARG A 168 31.31 24.22 6.36
N MET A 169 30.25 24.98 6.07
CA MET A 169 30.28 26.45 5.97
C MET A 169 30.00 27.16 7.31
N GLN A 170 29.66 26.40 8.36
CA GLN A 170 29.34 26.91 9.71
C GLN A 170 30.48 26.69 10.73
N LYS A 171 31.61 26.14 10.28
CA LYS A 171 32.90 26.16 10.99
C LYS A 171 33.76 27.24 10.39
#